data_AF-A0A841J0Z7-F1
#
_entry.id   AF-A0A841J0Z7-F1
#
_cell.length_a   1.000
_cell.length_b   1.000
_cell.length_c   1.000
_cell.angle_alpha   90.00
_cell.angle_beta   90.00
_cell.angle_gamma   90.00
#
_symmetry.space_group_name_H-M   'P 1'
#
loop_
_entity.id
_entity.type
_entity.pdbx_description
1 polymer ?
#
loop_
_entity_poly.entity_id
_entity_poly.type
_entity_poly.pdbx_seq_one_letter_code
_entity_poly.pdbx_strand_id
1 'polypeptide(L)'
;MTQTPTADDGQEHDDARVIETVHRKVLRRTCGWCGKEISPRANGKGRPRLYCGRSCRQRAYEVRTAHQRLARDQAAGRARSEDEPVREVVREVVTRTRIVPSGPGAGMPNPWQRQEDVPASEAGPPRPRELQRLLARAAAAIAQGEYSHSAVERIMRGVSQVQTASDRYLDAVEARMRRRPGDEKRNRH
;
A
#
# COMPACT_ATOMS: atom_id res chain seq x y z
N MET A 1 -10.93 15.52 -115.29
CA MET A 1 -9.65 15.67 -114.59
C MET A 1 -9.93 16.38 -113.29
N THR A 2 -9.76 15.66 -112.19
CA THR A 2 -10.27 15.91 -110.84
C THR A 2 -9.45 16.96 -110.08
N GLN A 3 -10.14 17.89 -109.42
CA GLN A 3 -9.54 18.79 -108.42
C GLN A 3 -9.60 18.10 -107.05
N THR A 4 -8.47 18.07 -106.34
CA THR A 4 -8.36 17.60 -104.96
C THR A 4 -8.00 18.79 -104.07
N PRO A 5 -8.66 19.00 -102.92
CA PRO A 5 -8.29 20.07 -102.00
C PRO A 5 -7.07 19.63 -101.17
N THR A 6 -6.05 20.48 -101.10
CA THR A 6 -4.91 20.30 -100.19
C THR A 6 -5.37 20.65 -98.78
N ALA A 7 -5.47 19.61 -97.95
CA ALA A 7 -5.81 19.70 -96.55
C ALA A 7 -4.73 20.48 -95.78
N ASP A 8 -5.25 21.32 -94.90
CA ASP A 8 -4.61 21.94 -93.75
C ASP A 8 -4.05 20.84 -92.82
N ASP A 9 -2.78 20.50 -92.98
CA ASP A 9 -2.09 19.57 -92.08
C ASP A 9 -1.69 20.34 -90.82
N GLY A 10 -2.66 20.34 -89.90
CA GLY A 10 -2.58 20.89 -88.57
C GLY A 10 -1.26 20.56 -87.87
N GLN A 11 -0.67 21.60 -87.31
CA GLN A 11 0.42 21.53 -86.35
C GLN A 11 -0.06 20.75 -85.11
N GLU A 12 0.12 19.43 -85.11
CA GLU A 12 0.09 18.63 -83.88
C GLU A 12 1.34 18.98 -83.09
N HIS A 13 1.18 19.93 -82.15
CA HIS A 13 2.04 20.02 -81.00
C HIS A 13 1.98 18.67 -80.28
N ASP A 14 3.00 17.84 -80.51
CA ASP A 14 3.30 16.66 -79.71
C ASP A 14 3.74 17.14 -78.30
N ASP A 15 2.73 17.53 -77.51
CA ASP A 15 2.83 17.77 -76.08
C ASP A 15 3.17 16.42 -75.44
N ALA A 16 4.47 16.14 -75.40
CA ALA A 16 5.04 14.97 -74.75
C ALA A 16 4.48 14.86 -73.33
N ARG A 17 3.50 13.95 -73.16
CA ARG A 17 2.87 13.67 -71.86
C ARG A 17 3.93 13.20 -70.88
N VAL A 18 4.38 14.09 -70.02
CA VAL A 18 5.25 13.76 -68.88
C VAL A 18 4.41 12.95 -67.89
N ILE A 19 4.60 11.63 -67.89
CA ILE A 19 4.00 10.75 -66.88
C ILE A 19 4.87 10.81 -65.62
N GLU A 20 4.50 11.69 -64.68
CA GLU A 20 5.17 11.74 -63.39
C GLU A 20 4.61 10.65 -62.45
N THR A 21 5.49 9.75 -62.01
CA THR A 21 5.13 8.71 -61.03
C THR A 21 5.54 9.17 -59.63
N VAL A 22 4.55 9.52 -58.80
CA VAL A 22 4.78 9.97 -57.42
C VAL A 22 4.93 8.77 -56.48
N HIS A 23 6.13 8.54 -55.97
CA HIS A 23 6.40 7.54 -54.93
C HIS A 23 6.40 8.18 -53.55
N ARG A 24 5.47 7.76 -52.67
CA ARG A 24 5.42 8.23 -51.28
C ARG A 24 6.08 7.22 -50.34
N LYS A 25 7.11 7.66 -49.62
CA LYS A 25 7.80 6.87 -48.58
C LYS A 25 7.55 7.46 -47.20
N VAL A 26 7.11 6.64 -46.25
CA VAL A 26 7.01 7.05 -44.83
C VAL A 26 8.41 7.05 -44.24
N LEU A 27 8.94 8.24 -43.95
CA LEU A 27 10.30 8.42 -43.42
C LEU A 27 10.39 8.20 -41.91
N ARG A 28 9.34 8.57 -41.16
CA ARG A 28 9.27 8.43 -39.70
C ARG A 28 7.87 8.07 -39.25
N ARG A 29 7.78 7.39 -38.11
CA ARG A 29 6.51 7.09 -37.44
C ARG A 29 6.70 7.16 -35.93
N THR A 30 5.66 7.50 -35.20
CA THR A 30 5.69 7.53 -33.73
C THR A 30 4.90 6.37 -33.14
N CYS A 31 5.28 5.97 -31.93
CA CYS A 31 4.57 4.96 -31.17
C CYS A 31 3.20 5.47 -30.74
N GLY A 32 2.14 4.74 -31.08
CA GLY A 32 0.76 5.08 -30.69
C GLY A 32 0.45 5.00 -29.19
N TRP A 33 1.45 4.74 -28.34
CA TRP A 33 1.30 4.76 -26.88
C TRP A 33 2.23 5.80 -26.23
N CYS A 34 3.54 5.74 -26.49
CA CYS A 34 4.53 6.61 -25.84
C CYS A 34 5.07 7.74 -26.72
N GLY A 35 4.63 7.87 -27.97
CA GLY A 35 5.10 8.90 -28.90
C GLY A 35 6.54 8.74 -29.42
N LYS A 36 7.36 7.85 -28.84
CA LYS A 36 8.75 7.61 -29.29
C LYS A 36 8.79 7.23 -30.78
N GLU A 37 9.78 7.77 -31.49
CA GLU A 37 10.01 7.44 -32.89
C GLU A 37 10.26 5.93 -33.08
N ILE A 38 9.64 5.38 -34.12
CA ILE A 38 9.77 4.00 -34.56
C ILE A 38 10.29 4.07 -35.99
N SER A 39 11.42 3.39 -36.23
CA SER A 39 11.94 3.22 -37.58
C SER A 39 10.90 2.51 -38.45
N PRO A 40 10.39 3.15 -39.52
CA PRO A 40 9.57 2.46 -40.51
C PRO A 40 10.41 1.33 -41.09
N ARG A 41 9.85 0.12 -41.21
CA ARG A 41 10.59 -0.99 -41.82
C ARG A 41 11.04 -0.55 -43.22
N ALA A 42 12.34 -0.53 -43.45
CA ALA A 42 12.92 0.03 -44.67
C ALA A 42 12.47 -0.71 -45.93
N ASN A 43 12.29 -2.04 -45.87
CA ASN A 43 11.99 -2.91 -47.03
C ASN A 43 11.17 -4.17 -46.66
N GLY A 44 10.22 -4.07 -45.71
CA GLY A 44 9.47 -5.23 -45.23
C GLY A 44 8.07 -5.36 -45.82
N LYS A 45 7.72 -6.52 -46.39
CA LYS A 45 6.32 -6.90 -46.63
C LYS A 45 5.57 -6.98 -45.28
N GLY A 46 4.34 -6.46 -45.24
CA GLY A 46 3.42 -6.59 -44.09
C GLY A 46 3.01 -5.28 -43.41
N ARG A 47 2.06 -5.38 -42.46
CA ARG A 47 1.51 -4.22 -41.74
C ARG A 47 2.60 -3.51 -40.92
N PRO A 48 2.81 -2.20 -41.10
CA PRO A 48 3.82 -1.50 -40.33
C PRO A 48 3.46 -1.48 -38.83
N ARG A 49 4.50 -1.51 -37.99
CA ARG A 49 4.35 -1.53 -36.52
C ARG A 49 3.69 -0.23 -36.04
N LEU A 50 2.77 -0.36 -35.08
CA LEU A 50 2.10 0.77 -34.42
C LEU A 50 2.77 1.15 -33.08
N TYR A 51 3.48 0.21 -32.46
CA TYR A 51 4.08 0.36 -31.14
C TYR A 51 5.58 0.00 -31.16
N CYS A 52 6.38 0.72 -30.36
CA CYS A 52 7.83 0.54 -30.32
C CYS A 52 8.24 -0.83 -29.74
N GLY A 53 7.38 -1.49 -28.96
CA GLY A 53 7.64 -2.80 -28.36
C GLY A 53 6.40 -3.45 -27.73
N ARG A 54 6.59 -4.65 -27.17
CA ARG A 54 5.53 -5.45 -26.53
C ARG A 54 4.88 -4.69 -25.36
N SER A 55 5.67 -4.01 -24.53
CA SER A 55 5.17 -3.30 -23.34
C SER A 55 4.19 -2.18 -23.71
N CYS A 56 4.50 -1.36 -24.73
CA CYS A 56 3.60 -0.31 -25.21
C CYS A 56 2.33 -0.87 -25.84
N ARG A 57 2.42 -1.99 -26.57
CA ARG A 57 1.25 -2.69 -27.09
C ARG A 57 0.35 -3.21 -25.97
N GLN A 58 0.95 -3.76 -24.92
CA GLN A 58 0.25 -4.32 -23.77
C GLN A 58 -0.50 -3.23 -22.99
N ARG A 59 0.15 -2.11 -22.68
CA ARG A 59 -0.50 -0.97 -22.01
C ARG A 59 -1.65 -0.39 -22.84
N ALA A 60 -1.44 -0.22 -24.15
CA ALA A 60 -2.50 0.23 -25.06
C ALA A 60 -3.67 -0.77 -25.15
N TYR A 61 -3.43 -2.06 -24.95
CA TYR A 61 -4.48 -3.06 -24.86
C TYR A 61 -5.22 -3.00 -23.51
N GLU A 62 -4.49 -2.86 -22.41
CA GLU A 62 -5.04 -2.74 -21.06
C GLU A 62 -5.99 -1.56 -20.94
N VAL A 63 -5.56 -0.36 -21.37
CA VAL A 63 -6.43 0.83 -21.36
C VAL A 63 -7.69 0.62 -22.19
N ARG A 64 -7.55 0.10 -23.42
CA ARG A 64 -8.71 -0.14 -24.30
C ARG A 64 -9.69 -1.18 -23.77
N THR A 65 -9.21 -2.12 -22.95
CA THR A 65 -10.05 -3.20 -22.41
C THR A 65 -10.44 -3.00 -20.96
N ALA A 66 -10.00 -1.93 -20.30
CA ALA A 66 -10.24 -1.68 -18.88
C ALA A 66 -11.74 -1.68 -18.55
N HIS A 67 -12.54 -0.89 -19.28
CA HIS A 67 -14.00 -0.83 -19.08
C HIS A 67 -14.68 -2.17 -19.35
N GLN A 68 -14.27 -2.90 -20.40
CA GLN A 68 -14.85 -4.22 -20.71
C GLN A 68 -14.53 -5.25 -19.62
N ARG A 69 -13.34 -5.19 -19.02
CA ARG A 69 -12.96 -6.06 -17.90
C ARG A 69 -13.77 -5.72 -16.66
N LEU A 70 -13.88 -4.42 -16.33
CA LEU A 70 -14.69 -3.95 -15.21
C LEU A 70 -16.16 -4.38 -15.37
N ALA A 71 -16.75 -4.16 -16.55
CA ALA A 71 -18.11 -4.58 -16.85
C ALA A 71 -18.31 -6.10 -16.71
N ARG A 72 -17.32 -6.92 -17.12
CA ARG A 72 -17.36 -8.37 -16.93
C ARG A 72 -17.30 -8.75 -15.44
N ASP A 73 -16.47 -8.07 -14.66
CA ASP A 73 -16.34 -8.34 -13.23
C ASP A 73 -17.57 -7.89 -12.45
N GLN A 74 -18.20 -6.78 -12.86
CA GLN A 74 -19.51 -6.34 -12.36
C GLN A 74 -20.61 -7.37 -12.68
N ALA A 75 -20.69 -7.81 -13.94
CA ALA A 75 -21.66 -8.84 -14.35
C ALA A 75 -21.45 -10.18 -13.63
N ALA A 76 -20.21 -10.50 -13.26
CA ALA A 76 -19.88 -11.70 -12.51
C ALA A 76 -19.99 -11.54 -10.98
N GLY A 77 -20.39 -10.36 -10.48
CA GLY A 77 -20.48 -10.06 -9.06
C GLY A 77 -19.12 -10.01 -8.33
N ARG A 78 -18.01 -9.93 -9.07
CA ARG A 78 -16.65 -9.80 -8.51
C ARG A 78 -16.25 -8.33 -8.24
N ALA A 79 -16.91 -7.39 -8.90
CA ALA A 79 -16.71 -5.95 -8.70
C ALA A 79 -18.05 -5.26 -8.47
N ARG A 80 -18.06 -4.19 -7.67
CA ARG A 80 -19.26 -3.38 -7.41
C ARG A 80 -19.56 -2.47 -8.61
N SER A 81 -20.83 -2.17 -8.84
CA SER A 81 -21.22 -1.13 -9.80
C SER A 81 -21.03 0.26 -9.20
N GLU A 82 -20.92 1.28 -10.06
CA GLU A 82 -20.85 2.68 -9.62
C GLU A 82 -22.16 3.11 -8.94
N ASP A 83 -23.29 2.56 -9.37
CA ASP A 83 -24.63 2.85 -8.83
C ASP A 83 -24.91 2.17 -7.49
N GLU A 84 -24.07 1.23 -7.05
CA GLU A 84 -24.30 0.50 -5.80
C GLU A 84 -23.79 1.31 -4.59
N PRO A 85 -24.69 1.83 -3.72
CA PRO A 85 -24.26 2.63 -2.58
C PRO A 85 -23.41 1.78 -1.63
N VAL A 86 -22.36 2.39 -1.06
CA VAL A 86 -21.63 1.77 0.07
C VAL A 86 -22.60 1.70 1.24
N ARG A 87 -22.87 0.49 1.74
CA ARG A 87 -23.68 0.29 2.95
C ARG A 87 -22.77 -0.01 4.12
N GLU A 88 -22.67 0.93 5.05
CA GLU A 88 -21.97 0.73 6.31
C GLU A 88 -22.99 0.42 7.41
N VAL A 89 -22.83 -0.73 8.07
CA VAL A 89 -23.68 -1.13 9.19
C VAL A 89 -22.96 -0.80 10.49
N VAL A 90 -23.37 0.31 11.13
CA VAL A 90 -22.81 0.73 12.41
C VAL A 90 -23.65 0.16 13.54
N ARG A 91 -23.04 -0.67 14.40
CA ARG A 91 -23.65 -1.13 15.65
C ARG A 91 -23.23 -0.22 16.79
N GLU A 92 -24.17 0.58 17.29
CA GLU A 92 -23.96 1.33 18.51
C GLU A 92 -24.39 0.48 19.73
N VAL A 93 -23.49 0.28 20.68
CA VAL A 93 -23.78 -0.38 21.95
C VAL A 93 -23.76 0.66 23.05
N VAL A 94 -24.95 1.05 23.50
CA VAL A 94 -25.12 2.04 24.58
C VAL A 94 -25.17 1.31 25.93
N THR A 95 -24.08 1.40 26.69
CA THR A 95 -24.04 0.92 28.08
C THR A 95 -24.51 2.03 29.02
N ARG A 96 -25.69 1.87 29.60
CA ARG A 96 -26.22 2.81 30.60
C ARG A 96 -25.90 2.33 32.00
N THR A 97 -24.89 2.93 32.63
CA THR A 97 -24.60 2.67 34.04
C THR A 97 -25.55 3.49 34.91
N ARG A 98 -26.42 2.82 35.68
CA ARG A 98 -27.26 3.45 36.70
C ARG A 98 -26.53 3.39 38.03
N ILE A 99 -26.06 4.54 38.51
CA ILE A 99 -25.55 4.68 39.87
C ILE A 99 -26.77 4.87 40.78
N VAL A 100 -27.06 3.88 41.62
CA VAL A 100 -28.07 3.99 42.68
C VAL A 100 -27.39 4.54 43.93
N PRO A 101 -27.83 5.68 44.49
CA PRO A 101 -27.38 6.09 45.81
C PRO A 101 -27.91 5.09 46.84
N SER A 102 -27.01 4.48 47.61
CA SER A 102 -27.39 3.65 48.76
C SER A 102 -28.23 4.47 49.73
N GLY A 103 -29.45 4.01 50.02
CA GLY A 103 -30.33 4.61 51.01
C GLY A 103 -29.68 4.60 52.42
N PRO A 104 -30.20 5.44 53.34
CA PRO A 104 -29.70 5.47 54.71
C PRO A 104 -30.16 4.20 55.44
N GLY A 105 -29.26 3.26 55.68
CA GLY A 105 -29.51 2.18 56.64
C GLY A 105 -29.03 0.77 56.31
N ALA A 106 -28.50 0.49 55.11
CA ALA A 106 -27.78 -0.76 54.88
C ALA A 106 -26.29 -0.50 55.11
N GLY A 107 -25.72 -1.08 56.17
CA GLY A 107 -24.31 -0.97 56.52
C GLY A 107 -23.39 -1.53 55.44
N MET A 108 -23.22 -0.79 54.35
CA MET A 108 -22.16 -1.03 53.39
C MET A 108 -20.83 -0.64 54.06
N PRO A 109 -19.79 -1.48 53.99
CA PRO A 109 -18.46 -1.08 54.36
C PRO A 109 -18.09 0.15 53.52
N ASN A 110 -17.64 1.20 54.21
CA ASN A 110 -17.34 2.48 53.58
C ASN A 110 -16.20 2.28 52.55
N PRO A 111 -16.35 2.63 51.26
CA PRO A 111 -15.26 2.51 50.29
C PRO A 111 -14.09 3.48 50.59
N TRP A 112 -14.30 4.44 51.50
CA TRP A 112 -13.29 5.32 52.08
C TRP A 112 -12.97 4.98 53.55
N GLN A 113 -13.48 3.88 54.10
CA GLN A 113 -12.71 3.21 55.13
C GLN A 113 -11.44 2.80 54.41
N ARG A 114 -10.40 3.62 54.61
CA ARG A 114 -9.03 3.18 54.47
C ARG A 114 -9.02 1.82 55.14
N GLN A 115 -9.00 0.76 54.34
CA GLN A 115 -8.54 -0.55 54.79
C GLN A 115 -7.32 -0.19 55.61
N GLU A 116 -7.38 -0.43 56.92
CA GLU A 116 -6.18 -0.38 57.72
C GLU A 116 -5.14 -1.11 56.90
N ASP A 117 -4.15 -0.33 56.48
CA ASP A 117 -3.20 -0.75 55.49
C ASP A 117 -2.71 -2.11 55.97
N VAL A 118 -3.09 -3.19 55.26
CA VAL A 118 -2.26 -4.38 55.25
C VAL A 118 -0.91 -3.77 54.88
N PRO A 119 0.09 -3.78 55.78
CA PRO A 119 1.30 -3.02 55.56
C PRO A 119 1.72 -3.41 54.16
N ALA A 120 1.71 -2.42 53.26
CA ALA A 120 2.06 -2.60 51.85
C ALA A 120 3.34 -3.41 51.93
N SER A 121 3.22 -4.69 51.61
CA SER A 121 4.21 -5.61 52.13
C SER A 121 5.54 -5.12 51.62
N GLU A 122 6.55 -5.30 52.44
CA GLU A 122 7.95 -5.13 52.10
C GLU A 122 8.39 -6.11 50.99
N ALA A 123 7.49 -6.45 50.05
CA ALA A 123 7.76 -7.13 48.82
C ALA A 123 8.57 -6.19 47.94
N GLY A 124 9.90 -6.35 48.04
CA GLY A 124 10.80 -5.97 46.97
C GLY A 124 10.34 -6.53 45.60
N PRO A 125 11.07 -6.21 44.53
CA PRO A 125 10.70 -6.66 43.19
C PRO A 125 10.46 -8.18 43.18
N PRO A 126 9.46 -8.67 42.42
CA PRO A 126 9.16 -10.10 42.36
C PRO A 126 10.42 -10.87 41.99
N ARG A 127 10.64 -12.01 42.64
CA ARG A 127 11.83 -12.83 42.33
C ARG A 127 11.77 -13.21 40.84
N PRO A 128 12.89 -13.17 40.09
CA PRO A 128 12.87 -13.43 38.63
C PRO A 128 12.20 -14.75 38.24
N ARG A 129 12.39 -15.81 39.03
CA ARG A 129 11.76 -17.13 38.81
C ARG A 129 10.25 -17.14 39.02
N GLU A 130 9.72 -16.26 39.84
CA GLU A 130 8.28 -16.12 40.05
C GLU A 130 7.65 -15.42 38.85
N LEU A 131 8.26 -14.31 38.40
CA LEU A 131 7.83 -13.61 37.20
C LEU A 131 7.89 -14.51 35.96
N GLN A 132 8.96 -15.29 35.80
CA GLN A 132 9.09 -16.26 34.71
C GLN A 132 7.95 -17.30 34.73
N ARG A 133 7.60 -17.83 35.91
CA ARG A 133 6.50 -18.80 36.06
C ARG A 133 5.15 -18.17 35.73
N LEU A 134 4.91 -16.94 36.16
CA LEU A 134 3.70 -16.19 35.83
C LEU A 134 3.57 -15.96 34.32
N LEU A 135 4.64 -15.52 33.66
CA LEU A 135 4.65 -15.31 32.21
C LEU A 135 4.44 -16.61 31.43
N ALA A 136 5.08 -17.71 31.85
CA ALA A 136 4.88 -19.02 31.23
C ALA A 136 3.43 -19.51 31.37
N ARG A 137 2.82 -19.33 32.55
CA ARG A 137 1.41 -19.66 32.77
C ARG A 137 0.48 -18.80 31.93
N ALA A 138 0.74 -17.50 31.84
CA ALA A 138 -0.03 -16.59 30.99
C ALA A 138 0.06 -16.98 29.51
N ALA A 139 1.26 -17.34 29.03
CA ALA A 139 1.45 -17.81 27.65
C ALA A 139 0.63 -19.08 27.34
N ALA A 140 0.60 -20.05 28.27
CA ALA A 140 -0.21 -21.25 28.10
C ALA A 140 -1.72 -20.94 28.02
N ALA A 141 -2.23 -20.08 28.89
CA ALA A 141 -3.63 -19.65 28.88
C ALA A 141 -4.01 -18.86 27.62
N ILE A 142 -3.10 -18.03 27.08
CA ILE A 142 -3.30 -17.35 25.79
C ILE A 142 -3.41 -18.39 24.65
N ALA A 143 -2.52 -19.38 24.61
CA ALA A 143 -2.54 -20.43 23.58
C ALA A 143 -3.82 -21.28 23.65
N GLN A 144 -4.42 -21.44 24.83
CA GLN A 144 -5.67 -22.14 25.05
C GLN A 144 -6.92 -21.28 24.78
N GLY A 145 -6.75 -19.98 24.48
CA GLY A 145 -7.86 -19.07 24.20
C GLY A 145 -8.66 -18.65 25.45
N GLU A 146 -8.08 -18.78 26.64
CA GLU A 146 -8.75 -18.44 27.91
C GLU A 146 -8.87 -16.92 28.12
N TYR A 147 -8.13 -16.13 27.34
CA TYR A 147 -8.14 -14.67 27.41
C TYR A 147 -8.86 -14.03 26.23
N SER A 148 -9.60 -12.96 26.51
CA SER A 148 -10.12 -12.08 25.46
C SER A 148 -8.98 -11.32 24.77
N HIS A 149 -9.20 -10.92 23.51
CA HIS A 149 -8.24 -10.13 22.74
C HIS A 149 -7.73 -8.90 23.51
N SER A 150 -8.64 -8.16 24.15
CA SER A 150 -8.29 -6.97 24.96
C SER A 150 -7.42 -7.28 26.18
N ALA A 151 -7.58 -8.47 26.78
CA ALA A 151 -6.74 -8.92 27.89
C ALA A 151 -5.33 -9.27 27.40
N VAL A 152 -5.22 -9.93 26.24
CA VAL A 152 -3.94 -10.21 25.59
C VAL A 152 -3.20 -8.92 25.27
N GLU A 153 -3.87 -7.93 24.66
CA GLU A 153 -3.25 -6.61 24.40
C GLU A 153 -2.73 -5.93 25.67
N ARG A 154 -3.49 -6.00 26.78
CA ARG A 154 -3.08 -5.41 28.06
C ARG A 154 -1.83 -6.10 28.60
N ILE A 155 -1.76 -7.42 28.53
CA ILE A 155 -0.59 -8.20 28.95
C ILE A 155 0.62 -7.81 28.09
N MET A 156 0.46 -7.76 26.76
CA MET A 156 1.54 -7.42 25.84
C MET A 156 2.08 -6.01 26.06
N ARG A 157 1.22 -5.02 26.35
CA ARG A 157 1.66 -3.67 26.75
C ARG A 157 2.56 -3.70 27.99
N GLY A 158 2.23 -4.52 28.99
CA GLY A 158 3.07 -4.72 30.17
C GLY A 158 4.43 -5.34 29.84
N VAL A 159 4.45 -6.38 28.98
CA VAL A 159 5.71 -7.01 28.51
C VAL A 159 6.61 -6.00 27.81
N SER A 160 6.06 -5.14 26.94
CA SER A 160 6.83 -4.09 26.26
C SER A 160 7.41 -3.05 27.22
N GLN A 161 6.71 -2.71 28.31
CA GLN A 161 7.25 -1.83 29.34
C GLN A 161 8.45 -2.46 30.05
N VAL A 162 8.38 -3.76 30.37
CA VAL A 162 9.50 -4.51 30.98
C VAL A 162 10.70 -4.58 30.03
N GLN A 163 10.47 -4.83 28.74
CA GLN A 163 11.53 -4.81 27.72
C GLN A 163 12.22 -3.44 27.64
N THR A 164 11.43 -2.37 27.55
CA THR A 164 11.95 -0.99 27.52
C THR A 164 12.79 -0.68 28.77
N ALA A 165 12.35 -1.12 29.95
CA ALA A 165 13.11 -0.95 31.19
C ALA A 165 14.42 -1.77 31.20
N SER A 166 14.40 -2.98 30.64
CA SER A 166 15.59 -3.83 30.48
C SER A 166 16.63 -3.18 29.57
N ASP A 167 16.22 -2.64 28.42
CA ASP A 167 17.13 -2.01 27.45
C ASP A 167 17.83 -0.81 28.10
N ARG A 168 17.06 0.06 28.78
CA ARG A 168 17.62 1.21 29.53
C ARG A 168 18.62 0.80 30.59
N TYR A 169 18.36 -0.31 31.29
CA TYR A 169 19.28 -0.82 32.30
C TYR A 169 20.59 -1.30 31.67
N LEU A 170 20.52 -2.06 30.57
CA LEU A 170 21.69 -2.55 29.86
C LEU A 170 22.54 -1.40 29.30
N ASP A 171 21.90 -0.39 28.70
CA ASP A 171 22.56 0.83 28.22
C ASP A 171 23.31 1.56 29.35
N ALA A 172 22.67 1.69 30.52
CA ALA A 172 23.27 2.34 31.68
C ALA A 172 24.47 1.55 32.24
N VAL A 173 24.38 0.22 32.27
CA VAL A 173 25.49 -0.66 32.67
C VAL A 173 26.65 -0.52 31.69
N GLU A 174 26.39 -0.52 30.39
CA GLU A 174 27.42 -0.34 29.37
C GLU A 174 28.09 1.04 29.48
N ALA A 175 27.31 2.10 29.66
CA ALA A 175 27.83 3.45 29.87
C ALA A 175 28.73 3.53 31.12
N ARG A 176 28.36 2.84 32.21
CA ARG A 176 29.17 2.77 33.44
C ARG A 176 30.47 1.99 33.22
N MET A 177 30.44 0.91 32.44
CA MET A 177 31.65 0.16 32.09
C MET A 177 32.60 0.98 31.20
N ARG A 178 32.06 1.76 30.27
CA ARG A 178 32.85 2.68 29.41
C ARG A 178 33.47 3.83 30.21
N ARG A 179 32.81 4.33 31.27
CA ARG A 179 33.29 5.41 32.16
C ARG A 179 34.25 4.92 33.26
N ARG A 180 35.06 3.87 33.04
CA ARG A 180 36.03 3.40 34.03
C ARG A 180 37.03 4.52 34.39
N PRO A 181 37.34 4.75 35.67
CA PRO A 181 38.20 5.84 36.12
C PRO A 181 39.67 5.54 35.77
N GLY A 182 40.10 6.00 34.59
CA GLY A 182 41.47 5.91 34.11
C GLY A 182 41.88 7.06 33.19
N ASP A 183 40.93 7.73 32.54
CA ASP A 183 41.20 8.82 31.59
C ASP A 183 41.20 10.24 32.19
N GLU A 184 40.83 10.40 33.47
CA GLU A 184 40.75 11.72 34.13
C GLU A 184 42.10 12.23 34.67
N LYS A 185 43.22 11.64 34.23
CA LYS A 185 44.58 12.17 34.49
C LYS A 185 45.24 12.80 33.26
N ARG A 186 44.57 12.87 32.12
CA ARG A 186 45.15 13.34 30.85
C ARG A 186 44.48 14.61 30.30
N ASN A 187 44.05 15.55 31.16
CA ASN A 187 43.65 16.89 30.69
C ASN A 187 43.73 17.96 31.78
N ARG A 188 44.87 18.03 32.48
CA ARG A 188 45.17 19.11 33.42
C ARG A 188 46.62 19.55 33.27
N HIS A 189 46.94 20.13 32.12
CA HIS A 189 48.13 20.95 31.87
C HIS A 189 47.68 22.22 31.15
#